data_AF-T1AH66-F1
#
_entry.id   AF-T1AH66-F1
#
_cell.length_a   1.000
_cell.length_b   1.000
_cell.length_c   1.000
_cell.angle_alpha   90.00
_cell.angle_beta   90.00
_cell.angle_gamma   90.00
#
_symmetry.space_group_name_H-M   'P 1'
#
loop_
_entity.id
_entity.type
_entity.pdbx_description
1 polymer ?
#
loop_
_entity_poly.entity_id
_entity_poly.type
_entity_poly.pdbx_seq_one_letter_code
_entity_poly.pdbx_strand_id
1 'polypeptide(L)'
;MYSWIRIIRPVNAIMGFVATYISALVGIGLGLFHTEPLILSSIAGVCVFLVISGGNIINDISDAETDRINHPDRPIPRGEITVRNAGVHRSCFL
;
A
#
# COMPACT_ATOMS: atom_id res chain seq x y z
N MET A 1 8.87 5.34 -14.31
CA MET A 1 7.60 5.75 -13.66
C MET A 1 6.69 4.55 -13.38
N TYR A 2 6.41 3.70 -14.36
CA TYR A 2 5.58 2.49 -14.17
C TYR A 2 6.04 1.55 -13.04
N SER A 3 7.36 1.38 -12.86
CA SER A 3 7.93 0.51 -11.83
C SER A 3 7.64 1.00 -10.40
N TRP A 4 7.66 2.32 -10.18
CA TRP A 4 7.35 2.95 -8.88
C TRP A 4 5.88 2.82 -8.49
N ILE A 5 4.98 2.79 -9.47
CA ILE A 5 3.56 2.51 -9.22
C ILE A 5 3.36 1.00 -9.02
N ARG A 6 4.11 0.15 -9.73
CA ARG A 6 3.99 -1.31 -9.62
C ARG A 6 4.43 -1.83 -8.24
N ILE A 7 5.53 -1.29 -7.70
CA ILE A 7 6.10 -1.76 -6.42
C ILE A 7 5.17 -1.52 -5.22
N ILE A 8 4.35 -0.46 -5.25
CA ILE A 8 3.37 -0.21 -4.17
C ILE A 8 2.12 -1.10 -4.25
N ARG A 9 1.95 -1.86 -5.34
CA ARG A 9 0.79 -2.72 -5.63
C ARG A 9 -0.55 -1.99 -5.36
N PRO A 10 -0.94 -1.01 -6.21
CA PRO A 10 -2.03 -0.09 -5.91
C PRO A 10 -3.37 -0.79 -5.69
N VAL A 11 -3.61 -1.92 -6.37
CA VAL A 11 -4.82 -2.72 -6.14
C VAL A 11 -4.88 -3.24 -4.70
N ASN A 12 -3.76 -3.69 -4.12
CA ASN A 12 -3.69 -4.13 -2.73
C ASN A 12 -3.97 -2.97 -1.75
N ALA A 13 -3.38 -1.81 -2.00
CA ALA A 13 -3.61 -0.62 -1.17
C ALA A 13 -5.07 -0.10 -1.27
N ILE A 14 -5.67 -0.12 -2.48
CA ILE A 14 -7.08 0.23 -2.69
C ILE A 14 -8.00 -0.75 -1.97
N MET A 15 -7.71 -2.05 -1.99
CA MET A 15 -8.48 -3.03 -1.23
C MET A 15 -8.49 -2.72 0.26
N GLY A 16 -7.33 -2.33 0.83
CA GLY A 16 -7.26 -1.87 2.21
C GLY A 16 -8.08 -0.60 2.47
N PHE A 17 -7.99 0.40 1.60
CA PHE A 17 -8.81 1.61 1.68
C PHE A 17 -10.31 1.28 1.72
N VAL A 18 -10.79 0.41 0.82
CA VAL A 18 -12.19 -0.02 0.77
C VAL A 18 -12.56 -0.84 2.00
N ALA A 19 -11.68 -1.72 2.47
CA ALA A 19 -11.89 -2.50 3.68
C ALA A 19 -12.07 -1.60 4.92
N THR A 20 -11.37 -0.46 5.00
CA THR A 20 -11.58 0.54 6.06
C THR A 20 -13.00 1.09 6.06
N TYR A 21 -13.57 1.38 4.90
CA TYR A 21 -14.96 1.83 4.79
C TYR A 21 -15.97 0.74 5.16
N ILE A 22 -15.71 -0.51 4.75
CA ILE A 22 -16.54 -1.65 5.14
C ILE A 22 -16.50 -1.82 6.67
N SER A 23 -15.31 -1.74 7.28
CA SER A 23 -15.14 -1.80 8.73
C SER A 23 -15.91 -0.68 9.45
N ALA A 24 -15.83 0.55 8.94
CA ALA A 24 -16.60 1.67 9.47
C ALA A 24 -18.11 1.46 9.34
N LEU A 25 -18.60 0.99 8.18
CA LEU A 25 -20.02 0.64 7.99
C LEU A 25 -20.49 -0.43 8.99
N VAL A 26 -19.67 -1.43 9.27
CA VAL A 26 -19.99 -2.47 10.27
C VAL A 26 -20.04 -1.88 11.68
N GLY A 27 -19.11 -0.97 12.02
CA GLY A 27 -18.98 -0.41 13.36
C GLY A 27 -20.04 0.65 13.72
N ILE A 28 -20.38 1.54 12.79
CA ILE A 28 -21.28 2.68 13.05
C ILE A 28 -22.50 2.73 12.12
N GLY A 29 -22.69 1.72 11.27
CA GLY A 29 -23.83 1.63 10.36
C GLY A 29 -23.88 2.79 9.37
N LEU A 30 -25.10 3.20 9.02
CA LEU A 30 -25.33 4.37 8.15
C LEU A 30 -24.92 5.70 8.80
N GLY A 31 -24.60 5.72 10.10
CA GLY A 31 -24.01 6.88 10.78
C GLY A 31 -22.65 7.29 10.17
N LEU A 32 -22.01 6.41 9.41
CA LEU A 32 -20.83 6.72 8.60
C LEU A 32 -21.04 7.92 7.67
N PHE A 33 -22.25 8.09 7.12
CA PHE A 33 -22.52 9.13 6.14
C PHE A 33 -22.75 10.52 6.74
N HIS A 34 -22.62 10.66 8.06
CA HIS A 34 -22.50 11.97 8.70
C HIS A 34 -21.12 12.58 8.44
N THR A 35 -21.04 13.91 8.47
CA THR A 35 -19.85 14.67 8.08
C THR A 35 -18.58 14.23 8.83
N GLU A 36 -18.62 14.16 10.16
CA GLU A 36 -17.43 13.80 10.94
C GLU A 36 -16.96 12.35 10.73
N PRO A 37 -17.81 11.31 10.89
CA PRO A 37 -17.39 9.94 10.65
C PRO A 37 -16.89 9.68 9.22
N LEU A 38 -17.48 10.35 8.22
CA LEU A 38 -17.05 10.25 6.84
C LEU A 38 -15.63 10.81 6.64
N ILE A 39 -15.35 11.98 7.23
CA ILE A 39 -14.02 12.60 7.17
C ILE A 39 -12.99 11.71 7.87
N LEU A 40 -13.29 11.25 9.09
CA LEU A 40 -12.38 10.38 9.86
C LEU A 40 -12.11 9.06 9.13
N SER A 41 -13.14 8.44 8.55
CA SER A 41 -12.99 7.20 7.77
C SER A 41 -12.21 7.41 6.47
N SER A 42 -12.35 8.58 5.83
CA SER A 42 -11.55 8.96 4.67
C SER A 42 -10.07 9.08 5.02
N ILE A 43 -9.76 9.79 6.12
CA ILE A 43 -8.38 9.94 6.60
C ILE A 43 -7.81 8.57 6.95
N ALA A 44 -8.54 7.76 7.72
CA ALA A 44 -8.12 6.40 8.06
C ALA A 44 -7.89 5.53 6.82
N GLY A 45 -8.77 5.63 5.82
CA GLY A 45 -8.62 4.93 4.55
C GLY A 45 -7.33 5.32 3.83
N VAL A 46 -7.02 6.62 3.74
CA VAL A 46 -5.78 7.11 3.15
C VAL A 46 -4.56 6.62 3.93
N CYS A 47 -4.60 6.65 5.27
CA CYS A 47 -3.53 6.10 6.10
C CYS A 47 -3.30 4.61 5.83
N VAL A 48 -4.37 3.81 5.74
CA VAL A 48 -4.28 2.37 5.43
C VAL A 48 -3.69 2.15 4.03
N PHE A 49 -4.12 2.92 3.04
CA PHE A 49 -3.56 2.86 1.69
C PHE A 49 -2.04 3.10 1.71
N LEU A 50 -1.58 4.13 2.44
CA LEU A 50 -0.18 4.47 2.54
C LEU A 50 0.61 3.36 3.25
N VAL A 51 0.13 2.89 4.40
CA VAL A 51 0.78 1.82 5.17
C VAL A 51 0.91 0.54 4.34
N ILE A 52 -0.14 0.13 3.62
CA ILE A 52 -0.07 -1.06 2.76
C ILE A 52 0.91 -0.86 1.61
N SER A 53 0.92 0.33 0.99
CA SER A 53 1.88 0.68 -0.06
C SER A 53 3.32 0.60 0.44
N GLY A 54 3.60 1.15 1.62
CA GLY A 54 4.90 1.06 2.29
C GLY A 54 5.28 -0.37 2.67
N GLY A 55 4.33 -1.14 3.20
CA GLY A 55 4.49 -2.56 3.51
C GLY A 55 4.84 -3.40 2.28
N ASN A 56 4.21 -3.13 1.12
CA ASN A 56 4.54 -3.79 -0.13
C ASN A 56 5.99 -3.52 -0.56
N ILE A 57 6.48 -2.27 -0.41
CA ILE A 57 7.88 -1.92 -0.70
C ILE A 57 8.82 -2.62 0.28
N ILE A 58 8.49 -2.69 1.58
CA ILE A 58 9.30 -3.40 2.58
C ILE A 58 9.42 -4.88 2.22
N ASN A 59 8.31 -5.52 1.83
CA ASN A 59 8.31 -6.92 1.43
C ASN A 59 9.23 -7.13 0.22
N ASP A 60 9.14 -6.30 -0.82
CA ASP A 60 10.00 -6.42 -2.01
C ASP A 60 11.49 -6.22 -1.70
N ILE A 61 11.81 -5.37 -0.72
CA ILE A 61 13.20 -5.18 -0.26
C ILE A 61 13.70 -6.44 0.45
N SER A 62 12.93 -6.97 1.39
CA SER A 62 13.29 -8.17 2.16
C SER A 62 13.38 -9.41 1.29
N ASP A 63 12.47 -9.53 0.32
CA ASP A 63 12.35 -10.69 -0.56
C ASP A 63 13.21 -10.59 -1.83
N ALA A 64 14.06 -9.56 -1.95
CA ALA A 64 14.78 -9.24 -3.19
C ALA A 64 15.62 -10.40 -3.77
N GLU A 65 16.17 -11.28 -2.92
CA GLU A 65 16.91 -12.46 -3.37
C GLU A 65 15.98 -13.60 -3.80
N THR A 66 15.01 -13.93 -2.96
CA THR A 66 14.00 -14.97 -3.20
C THR A 66 13.16 -14.67 -4.44
N ASP A 67 12.79 -13.40 -4.65
CA ASP A 67 12.03 -12.93 -5.80
C ASP A 67 12.79 -13.05 -7.12
N ARG A 68 14.11 -13.17 -7.13
CA ARG A 68 14.86 -13.48 -8.37
C ARG A 68 14.47 -14.83 -8.97
N ILE A 69 13.99 -15.75 -8.13
CA ILE A 69 13.55 -17.08 -8.53
C ILE A 69 12.02 -17.10 -8.63
N ASN A 70 11.31 -16.62 -7.59
CA ASN A 70 9.86 -16.77 -7.47
C ASN A 70 9.07 -15.74 -8.28
N HIS A 71 9.58 -14.51 -8.39
CA HIS A 71 8.90 -13.39 -9.03
C HIS A 71 9.89 -12.50 -9.81
N PRO A 72 10.56 -13.08 -10.82
CA PRO A 72 11.65 -12.39 -11.53
C PRO A 72 11.18 -11.15 -12.30
N ASP A 73 9.87 -10.98 -12.46
CA ASP A 73 9.24 -9.84 -13.12
C ASP A 73 9.06 -8.60 -12.20
N ARG A 74 9.29 -8.74 -10.88
CA ARG A 74 9.18 -7.63 -9.92
C ARG A 74 10.24 -6.54 -10.19
N PRO A 75 9.95 -5.27 -9.85
CA PRO A 75 10.83 -4.15 -10.16
C PRO A 75 12.26 -4.27 -9.60
N ILE A 76 12.42 -4.83 -8.39
CA ILE A 76 13.75 -4.97 -7.77
C ILE A 76 14.58 -6.08 -8.43
N PRO A 77 14.10 -7.34 -8.57
CA PRO A 77 14.83 -8.39 -9.30
C PRO A 77 15.18 -8.03 -10.74
N ARG A 78 14.30 -7.30 -11.44
CA ARG A 78 14.56 -6.81 -12.81
C ARG A 78 15.62 -5.70 -12.89
N GLY A 79 16.07 -5.16 -11.76
CA GLY A 79 17.00 -4.04 -11.71
C GLY A 79 16.38 -2.70 -12.09
N GLU A 80 15.04 -2.60 -12.19
CA GLU A 80 14.35 -1.34 -12.48
C GLU A 80 14.38 -0.38 -11.28
N ILE A 81 14.42 -0.93 -10.06
CA ILE A 81 14.53 -0.20 -8.81
C ILE A 81 15.62 -0.85 -7.95
N THR A 82 16.57 -0.06 -7.45
CA THR A 82 17.56 -0.55 -6.48
C THR A 82 16.95 -0.64 -5.09
N VAL A 83 17.41 -1.59 -4.27
CA VAL A 83 17.01 -1.73 -2.87
C VAL A 83 17.20 -0.42 -2.09
N ARG A 84 18.30 0.31 -2.36
CA ARG A 84 18.56 1.63 -1.76
C ARG A 84 17.47 2.64 -2.08
N ASN A 85 17.07 2.75 -3.35
CA ASN A 85 16.06 3.72 -3.77
C ASN A 85 14.66 3.30 -3.29
N ALA A 86 14.35 2.01 -3.29
CA ALA A 86 13.13 1.48 -2.66
C ALA A 86 13.07 1.84 -1.16
N GLY A 87 14.20 1.76 -0.46
CA GLY A 87 14.32 2.13 0.95
C GLY A 87 14.04 3.61 1.23
N VAL A 88 14.40 4.52 0.32
CA VAL A 88 14.02 5.95 0.43
C VAL A 88 12.53 6.13 0.13
N HIS A 89 12.03 5.46 -0.91
CA HIS A 89 10.64 5.58 -1.34
C HIS A 89 9.65 5.09 -0.27
N ARG A 90 9.98 4.01 0.44
CA ARG A 90 9.12 3.49 1.52
C ARG A 90 8.88 4.52 2.64
N SER A 91 9.86 5.38 2.92
CA SER A 91 9.78 6.40 3.97
C SER A 91 8.79 7.52 3.64
N CYS A 92 8.28 7.58 2.42
CA CYS A 92 7.18 8.48 2.07
C CYS A 92 5.80 7.89 2.39
N PHE A 93 5.73 6.60 2.76
CA PHE A 93 4.48 5.86 3.01
C PHE A 93 4.28 5.48 4.48
N LEU A 94 5.28 5.71 5.33
CA LEU A 94 5.32 5.42 6.75
C LEU A 94 5.74 6.69 7.51
#